data_AF-A0A132T9Y5-F1
#
_entry.id   AF-A0A132T9Y5-F1
#
_cell.length_a   1.000
_cell.length_b   1.000
_cell.length_c   1.000
_cell.angle_alpha   90.00
_cell.angle_beta   90.00
_cell.angle_gamma   90.00
#
_symmetry.space_group_name_H-M   'P 1'
#
loop_
_entity.id
_entity.type
_entity.pdbx_description
1 polymer ?
#
loop_
_entity_poly.entity_id
_entity_poly.type
_entity_poly.pdbx_seq_one_letter_code
_entity_poly.pdbx_strand_id
1 'polypeptide(L)'
;MSSELLWEAALSDHNQVLTEYLSYEMDPELVLLYPGVTDVTVPTAAAFHDAATRASALRTETGPADADHADSYHRAVTELTRRWRECEEYGRRLGHSHLPSEDAATLDKTVKLIRHARAAQTEFERASYLDRAQALISAFLTHSALRVSPAARRQLESLATVPALAGPPTRDRVP
;
A
#
# COMPACT_ATOMS: atom_id res chain seq x y z
N MET A 1 31.80 -15.66 6.18
CA MET A 1 31.49 -14.39 5.47
C MET A 1 32.17 -13.26 6.22
N SER A 2 32.72 -12.26 5.53
CA SER A 2 33.18 -11.03 6.18
C SER A 2 31.98 -10.20 6.67
N SER A 3 32.21 -9.26 7.59
CA SER A 3 31.19 -8.32 8.06
C SER A 3 30.59 -7.49 6.92
N GLU A 4 31.43 -7.07 5.96
CA GLU A 4 31.00 -6.34 4.77
C GLU A 4 30.06 -7.16 3.88
N LEU A 5 30.42 -8.42 3.57
CA LEU A 5 29.56 -9.29 2.75
C LEU A 5 28.23 -9.60 3.45
N LEU A 6 28.23 -9.76 4.78
CA LEU A 6 27.02 -9.96 5.56
C LEU A 6 26.12 -8.73 5.54
N TRP A 7 26.71 -7.55 5.65
CA TRP A 7 26.01 -6.28 5.57
C TRP A 7 25.39 -6.04 4.19
N GLU A 8 26.13 -6.28 3.11
CA GLU A 8 25.64 -6.13 1.74
C GLU A 8 24.46 -7.06 1.45
N ALA A 9 24.54 -8.32 1.88
CA ALA A 9 23.42 -9.26 1.77
C ALA A 9 22.17 -8.74 2.51
N ALA A 10 22.33 -8.29 3.75
CA ALA A 10 21.24 -7.72 4.54
C ALA A 10 20.68 -6.42 3.91
N LEU A 11 21.50 -5.59 3.28
CA LEU A 11 21.04 -4.42 2.53
C LEU A 11 20.16 -4.81 1.34
N SER A 12 20.55 -5.82 0.58
CA SER A 12 19.76 -6.33 -0.54
C SER A 12 18.38 -6.78 -0.08
N ASP A 13 18.32 -7.62 0.95
CA ASP A 13 17.07 -8.16 1.50
C ASP A 13 16.18 -7.05 2.07
N HIS A 14 16.76 -6.09 2.79
CA HIS A 14 16.00 -4.95 3.33
C HIS A 14 15.40 -4.10 2.20
N ASN A 15 16.19 -3.76 1.17
CA ASN A 15 15.70 -2.97 0.03
C ASN A 15 14.61 -3.73 -0.75
N GLN A 16 14.72 -5.05 -0.87
CA GLN A 16 13.70 -5.88 -1.50
C GLN A 16 12.38 -5.78 -0.75
N VAL A 17 12.39 -5.98 0.57
CA VAL A 17 11.17 -5.88 1.41
C VAL A 17 10.54 -4.49 1.30
N LEU A 18 11.34 -3.42 1.37
CA LEU A 18 10.83 -2.05 1.23
C LEU A 18 10.23 -1.80 -0.16
N THR A 19 10.82 -2.36 -1.21
CA THR A 19 10.31 -2.25 -2.58
C THR A 19 8.99 -2.98 -2.75
N GLU A 20 8.88 -4.19 -2.21
CA GLU A 20 7.65 -4.98 -2.23
C GLU A 20 6.54 -4.25 -1.44
N TYR A 21 6.83 -3.79 -0.23
CA TYR A 21 5.90 -3.04 0.60
C TYR A 21 5.47 -1.70 -0.04
N LEU A 22 6.38 -0.99 -0.72
CA LEU A 22 6.07 0.25 -1.43
C LEU A 22 4.94 0.09 -2.44
N SER A 23 4.79 -1.10 -3.06
CA SER A 23 3.66 -1.38 -3.96
C SER A 23 2.30 -1.22 -3.26
N TYR A 24 2.21 -1.61 -1.99
CA TYR A 24 1.01 -1.43 -1.17
C TYR A 24 0.82 -0.01 -0.67
N GLU A 25 1.82 0.86 -0.75
CA GLU A 25 1.67 2.27 -0.40
C GLU A 25 1.36 3.14 -1.61
N MET A 26 1.74 2.69 -2.81
CA MET A 26 1.69 3.46 -4.05
C MET A 26 0.60 3.00 -5.02
N ASP A 27 0.20 1.73 -4.99
CA ASP A 27 -0.92 1.24 -5.81
C ASP A 27 -2.22 1.26 -4.99
N PRO A 28 -3.12 2.23 -5.24
CA PRO A 28 -4.34 2.32 -4.48
C PRO A 28 -5.28 1.14 -4.73
N GLU A 29 -5.18 0.41 -5.85
CA GLU A 29 -5.97 -0.81 -6.05
C GLU A 29 -5.52 -1.91 -5.07
N LEU A 30 -4.22 -2.04 -4.81
CA LEU A 30 -3.70 -2.98 -3.81
C LEU A 30 -4.11 -2.57 -2.39
N VAL A 31 -4.09 -1.28 -2.07
CA VAL A 31 -4.58 -0.76 -0.77
C VAL A 31 -6.05 -1.15 -0.56
N LEU A 32 -6.89 -0.98 -1.58
CA LEU A 32 -8.32 -1.27 -1.50
C LEU A 32 -8.60 -2.77 -1.50
N LEU A 33 -7.82 -3.58 -2.20
CA LEU A 33 -7.99 -5.04 -2.25
C LEU A 33 -7.53 -5.71 -0.96
N TYR A 34 -6.42 -5.26 -0.40
CA TYR A 34 -5.75 -5.91 0.73
C TYR A 34 -5.43 -4.91 1.84
N PRO A 35 -6.45 -4.22 2.40
CA PRO A 35 -6.23 -3.18 3.41
C PRO A 35 -5.49 -3.71 4.65
N GLY A 36 -5.67 -4.99 4.99
CA GLY A 36 -5.00 -5.62 6.13
C GLY A 36 -3.48 -5.74 6.02
N VAL A 37 -2.88 -5.49 4.85
CA VAL A 37 -1.42 -5.43 4.68
C VAL A 37 -0.83 -4.11 5.21
N THR A 38 -1.62 -3.02 5.18
CA THR A 38 -1.17 -1.68 5.63
C THR A 38 -1.88 -1.20 6.89
N ASP A 39 -2.97 -1.84 7.31
CA ASP A 39 -3.72 -1.49 8.51
C ASP A 39 -2.98 -1.93 9.78
N VAL A 40 -2.43 -0.98 10.53
CA VAL A 40 -1.67 -1.25 11.75
C VAL A 40 -2.52 -1.80 12.91
N THR A 41 -3.85 -1.82 12.79
CA THR A 41 -4.71 -2.55 13.74
C THR A 41 -4.65 -4.05 13.53
N VAL A 42 -4.19 -4.52 12.36
CA VAL A 42 -3.93 -5.93 12.08
C VAL A 42 -2.59 -6.35 12.72
N PRO A 43 -2.57 -7.38 13.59
CA PRO A 43 -1.36 -7.73 14.35
C PRO A 43 -0.13 -8.04 13.48
N THR A 44 -0.31 -8.66 12.31
CA THR A 44 0.80 -8.98 11.40
C THR A 44 1.39 -7.73 10.75
N ALA A 45 0.57 -6.73 10.43
CA ALA A 45 1.02 -5.44 9.90
C ALA A 45 1.76 -4.63 10.96
N ALA A 46 1.23 -4.54 12.19
CA ALA A 46 1.93 -3.92 13.31
C ALA A 46 3.31 -4.56 13.55
N ALA A 47 3.37 -5.89 13.59
CA ALA A 47 4.62 -6.61 13.78
C ALA A 47 5.64 -6.40 12.65
N PHE A 48 5.17 -6.26 11.41
CA PHE A 48 6.00 -5.89 10.27
C PHE A 48 6.59 -4.48 10.45
N HIS A 49 5.77 -3.49 10.78
CA HIS A 49 6.24 -2.12 11.01
C HIS A 49 7.26 -2.03 12.15
N ASP A 50 7.01 -2.73 13.26
CA ASP A 50 7.98 -2.81 14.36
C ASP A 50 9.33 -3.40 13.92
N ALA A 51 9.31 -4.45 13.08
CA ALA A 51 10.52 -5.05 12.54
C ALA A 51 11.23 -4.11 11.55
N ALA A 52 10.48 -3.38 10.73
CA ALA A 52 11.01 -2.41 9.79
C ALA A 52 11.70 -1.25 10.52
N THR A 53 11.12 -0.75 11.62
CA THR A 53 11.74 0.27 12.47
C THR A 53 13.03 -0.23 13.09
N ARG A 54 13.07 -1.47 13.62
CA ARG A 54 14.30 -2.05 14.18
C ARG A 54 15.42 -2.20 13.15
N ALA A 55 15.11 -2.73 11.96
CA ALA A 55 16.10 -2.88 10.89
C ALA A 55 16.60 -1.51 10.39
N SER A 56 15.70 -0.54 10.24
CA SER A 56 16.05 0.82 9.82
C SER A 56 16.95 1.54 10.83
N ALA A 57 16.74 1.33 12.14
CA ALA A 57 17.57 1.94 13.18
C ALA A 57 19.03 1.44 13.17
N LEU A 58 19.28 0.25 12.63
CA LEU A 58 20.62 -0.33 12.50
C LEU A 58 21.27 -0.01 11.15
N ARG A 59 20.52 0.47 10.16
CA ARG A 59 21.07 0.77 8.84
C ARG A 59 21.87 2.07 8.86
N THR A 60 23.10 2.02 8.37
CA THR A 60 23.99 3.18 8.17
C THR A 60 24.36 3.33 6.70
N GLU A 61 24.76 4.54 6.29
CA GLU A 61 25.21 4.81 4.91
C GLU A 61 26.66 4.37 4.66
N THR A 62 27.48 4.31 5.71
CA THR A 62 28.92 4.02 5.63
C THR A 62 29.26 2.53 5.78
N GLY A 63 28.26 1.67 5.99
CA GLY A 63 28.48 0.25 6.28
C GLY A 63 28.60 -0.08 7.77
N PRO A 64 28.93 -1.35 8.11
CA PRO A 64 28.96 -1.81 9.49
C PRO A 64 30.10 -1.13 10.26
N ALA A 65 29.84 -0.83 11.54
CA ALA A 65 30.86 -0.25 12.43
C ALA A 65 31.88 -1.31 12.87
N ASP A 66 31.40 -2.54 13.07
CA ASP A 66 32.15 -3.72 13.44
C ASP A 66 31.35 -4.99 13.05
N ALA A 67 31.88 -6.16 13.39
CA ALA A 67 31.24 -7.44 13.09
C ALA A 67 29.91 -7.65 13.84
N ASP A 68 29.80 -7.18 15.08
CA ASP A 68 28.60 -7.34 15.92
C ASP A 68 27.45 -6.48 15.39
N HIS A 69 27.77 -5.29 14.89
CA HIS A 69 26.81 -4.42 14.19
C HIS A 69 26.31 -5.10 12.90
N ALA A 70 27.20 -5.70 12.11
CA ALA A 70 26.81 -6.42 10.90
C ALA A 70 25.89 -7.62 11.21
N ASP A 71 26.19 -8.40 12.25
CA ASP A 71 25.33 -9.52 12.69
C ASP A 71 23.97 -9.03 13.18
N SER A 72 23.96 -7.97 14.00
CA SER A 72 22.73 -7.38 14.55
C SER A 72 21.81 -6.89 13.43
N TYR A 73 22.36 -6.18 12.44
CA TYR A 73 21.61 -5.72 11.29
C TYR A 73 21.07 -6.89 10.45
N HIS A 74 21.91 -7.87 10.14
CA HIS A 74 21.50 -9.07 9.40
C HIS A 74 20.36 -9.83 10.10
N ARG A 75 20.42 -10.01 11.42
CA ARG A 75 19.36 -10.65 12.20
C ARG A 75 18.06 -9.84 12.19
N ALA A 76 18.16 -8.51 12.29
CA ALA A 76 17.00 -7.62 12.21
C ALA A 76 16.33 -7.68 10.83
N VAL A 77 17.12 -7.72 9.75
CA VAL A 77 16.60 -7.86 8.37
C VAL A 77 15.99 -9.24 8.14
N THR A 78 16.61 -10.31 8.65
CA THR A 78 16.04 -11.67 8.56
C THR A 78 14.65 -11.72 9.20
N GLU A 79 14.50 -11.10 10.38
CA GLU A 79 13.22 -10.99 11.05
C GLU A 79 12.23 -10.11 10.28
N LEU A 80 12.67 -8.97 9.74
CA LEU A 80 11.86 -8.10 8.87
C LEU A 80 11.30 -8.89 7.67
N THR A 81 12.14 -9.63 6.95
CA THR A 81 11.71 -10.42 5.78
C THR A 81 10.68 -11.48 6.16
N ARG A 82 10.85 -12.13 7.33
CA ARG A 82 9.86 -13.09 7.84
C ARG A 82 8.53 -12.41 8.15
N ARG A 83 8.55 -11.31 8.91
CA ARG A 83 7.34 -10.56 9.28
C ARG A 83 6.62 -9.98 8.07
N TRP A 84 7.38 -9.55 7.06
CA TRP A 84 6.81 -9.08 5.80
C TRP A 84 6.00 -10.17 5.10
N ARG A 85 6.57 -11.37 4.92
CA ARG A 85 5.86 -12.50 4.29
C ARG A 85 4.59 -12.88 5.06
N GLU A 86 4.67 -12.93 6.39
CA GLU A 86 3.51 -13.21 7.25
C GLU A 86 2.43 -12.12 7.12
N CYS A 87 2.84 -10.85 7.13
CA CYS A 87 1.95 -9.71 6.93
C CYS A 87 1.25 -9.77 5.57
N GLU A 88 2.02 -9.94 4.50
CA GLU A 88 1.49 -9.95 3.15
C GLU A 88 0.53 -11.12 2.93
N GLU A 89 0.92 -12.34 3.32
CA GLU A 89 0.10 -13.53 3.16
C GLU A 89 -1.20 -13.42 3.97
N TYR A 90 -1.09 -13.03 5.23
CA TYR A 90 -2.27 -12.89 6.09
C TYR A 90 -3.18 -11.76 5.63
N GLY A 91 -2.62 -10.57 5.34
CA GLY A 91 -3.38 -9.41 4.88
C GLY A 91 -4.11 -9.67 3.57
N ARG A 92 -3.48 -10.37 2.62
CA ARG A 92 -4.13 -10.82 1.39
C ARG A 92 -5.27 -11.80 1.64
N ARG A 93 -5.05 -12.78 2.52
CA ARG A 93 -6.07 -13.79 2.88
C ARG A 93 -7.26 -13.18 3.61
N LEU A 94 -7.00 -12.18 4.46
CA LEU A 94 -8.00 -11.47 5.23
C LEU A 94 -8.94 -10.66 4.34
N GLY A 95 -8.42 -10.07 3.25
CA GLY A 95 -9.17 -9.20 2.36
C GLY A 95 -9.89 -8.10 3.15
N HIS A 96 -11.22 -8.08 3.10
CA HIS A 96 -12.05 -7.13 3.85
C HIS A 96 -12.69 -7.71 5.12
N SER A 97 -12.44 -8.97 5.46
CA SER A 97 -13.18 -9.67 6.54
C SER A 97 -12.95 -9.12 7.96
N HIS A 98 -11.89 -8.34 8.17
CA HIS A 98 -11.60 -7.67 9.44
C HIS A 98 -12.28 -6.31 9.59
N LEU A 99 -12.90 -5.82 8.51
CA LEU A 99 -13.57 -4.52 8.51
C LEU A 99 -15.03 -4.67 8.93
N PRO A 100 -15.66 -3.59 9.45
CA PRO A 100 -17.11 -3.51 9.55
C PRO A 100 -17.77 -3.83 8.19
N SER A 101 -18.94 -4.47 8.22
CA SER A 101 -19.60 -4.95 6.99
C SER A 101 -19.90 -3.84 5.97
N GLU A 102 -20.19 -2.63 6.45
CA GLU A 102 -20.42 -1.44 5.61
C GLU A 102 -19.13 -0.98 4.91
N ASP A 103 -18.03 -0.90 5.65
CA ASP A 103 -16.70 -0.57 5.15
C ASP A 103 -16.25 -1.61 4.11
N ALA A 104 -16.39 -2.89 4.43
CA ALA A 104 -16.07 -4.00 3.53
C ALA A 104 -16.86 -3.92 2.21
N ALA A 105 -18.19 -3.74 2.28
CA ALA A 105 -19.04 -3.62 1.09
C ALA A 105 -18.68 -2.41 0.23
N THR A 106 -18.29 -1.30 0.86
CA THR A 106 -17.86 -0.07 0.17
C THR A 106 -16.55 -0.30 -0.59
N LEU A 107 -15.55 -0.94 0.03
CA LEU A 107 -14.28 -1.28 -0.63
C LEU A 107 -14.50 -2.25 -1.79
N ASP A 108 -15.30 -3.30 -1.59
CA ASP A 108 -15.64 -4.28 -2.63
C ASP A 108 -16.28 -3.63 -3.86
N LYS A 109 -17.22 -2.70 -3.63
CA LYS A 109 -17.88 -1.94 -4.70
C LYS A 109 -16.88 -1.03 -5.43
N THR A 110 -15.99 -0.38 -4.68
CA THR A 110 -14.95 0.51 -5.22
C THR A 110 -13.99 -0.25 -6.13
N VAL A 111 -13.50 -1.41 -5.68
CA VAL A 111 -12.61 -2.29 -6.47
C VAL A 111 -13.28 -2.70 -7.78
N LYS A 112 -14.57 -3.06 -7.75
CA LYS A 112 -15.32 -3.41 -8.98
C LYS A 112 -15.39 -2.25 -9.95
N LEU A 113 -15.63 -1.03 -9.47
CA LEU A 113 -15.66 0.18 -10.31
C LEU A 113 -14.29 0.46 -10.95
N ILE A 114 -13.20 0.35 -10.20
CA ILE A 114 -11.84 0.52 -10.74
C ILE A 114 -11.54 -0.51 -11.83
N ARG A 115 -11.93 -1.78 -11.62
CA ARG A 115 -11.78 -2.83 -12.64
C ARG A 115 -12.61 -2.54 -13.89
N HIS A 116 -13.85 -2.08 -13.73
CA HIS A 116 -14.68 -1.66 -14.86
C HIS A 116 -14.07 -0.46 -15.60
N ALA A 117 -13.50 0.50 -14.90
CA ALA A 117 -12.78 1.63 -15.52
C ALA A 117 -11.57 1.18 -16.36
N ARG A 118 -10.84 0.14 -15.92
CA ARG A 118 -9.73 -0.45 -16.69
C ARG A 118 -10.20 -1.20 -17.94
N ALA A 119 -11.36 -1.86 -17.86
CA ALA A 119 -11.94 -2.62 -18.95
C ALA A 119 -12.84 -1.80 -19.89
N ALA A 120 -13.07 -0.52 -19.59
CA ALA A 120 -13.96 0.35 -20.35
C ALA A 120 -13.45 0.54 -21.79
N GLN A 121 -14.38 0.53 -22.74
CA GLN A 121 -14.05 0.68 -24.17
C GLN A 121 -14.04 2.15 -24.61
N THR A 122 -14.55 3.05 -23.77
CA THR A 122 -14.62 4.49 -24.05
C THR A 122 -14.12 5.30 -22.87
N GLU A 123 -13.57 6.48 -23.15
CA GLU A 123 -13.12 7.41 -22.10
C GLU A 123 -14.29 7.88 -21.24
N PHE A 124 -15.50 8.00 -21.80
CA PHE A 124 -16.69 8.40 -21.06
C PHE A 124 -17.11 7.35 -20.03
N GLU A 125 -17.15 6.06 -20.42
CA GLU A 125 -17.42 4.97 -19.48
C GLU A 125 -16.35 4.88 -18.40
N ARG A 126 -15.07 4.98 -18.80
CA ARG A 126 -13.94 5.00 -17.87
C ARG A 126 -14.08 6.11 -16.84
N ALA A 127 -14.35 7.34 -17.28
CA ALA A 127 -14.54 8.49 -16.42
C ALA A 127 -15.73 8.29 -15.46
N SER A 128 -16.87 7.77 -15.94
CA SER A 128 -18.04 7.51 -15.10
C SER A 128 -17.78 6.47 -14.00
N TYR A 129 -17.01 5.42 -14.29
CA TYR A 129 -16.63 4.44 -13.28
C TYR A 129 -15.67 5.00 -12.24
N LEU A 130 -14.67 5.79 -12.67
CA LEU A 130 -13.72 6.43 -11.76
C LEU A 130 -14.44 7.44 -10.85
N ASP A 131 -15.29 8.31 -11.39
CA ASP A 131 -16.03 9.32 -10.63
C ASP A 131 -16.87 8.68 -9.50
N ARG A 132 -17.53 7.56 -9.80
CA ARG A 132 -18.26 6.77 -8.79
C ARG A 132 -17.34 6.14 -7.75
N ALA A 133 -16.18 5.63 -8.16
CA ALA A 133 -15.20 5.04 -7.23
C ALA A 133 -14.66 6.13 -6.27
N GLN A 134 -14.39 7.32 -6.80
CA GLN A 134 -13.92 8.46 -6.03
C GLN A 134 -14.93 8.92 -5.00
N ALA A 135 -16.22 9.03 -5.38
CA ALA A 135 -17.28 9.37 -4.44
C ALA A 135 -17.39 8.37 -3.28
N LEU A 136 -17.24 7.06 -3.55
CA LEU A 136 -17.24 6.03 -2.52
C LEU A 136 -16.01 6.10 -1.61
N ILE A 137 -14.81 6.30 -2.16
CA ILE A 137 -13.58 6.45 -1.38
C ILE A 137 -13.65 7.69 -0.49
N SER A 138 -14.10 8.83 -1.02
CA SER A 138 -14.26 10.07 -0.26
C SER A 138 -15.21 9.91 0.92
N ALA A 139 -16.37 9.26 0.70
CA ALA A 139 -17.30 8.93 1.78
C ALA A 139 -16.65 8.01 2.82
N PHE A 140 -16.04 6.91 2.36
CA PHE A 140 -15.35 5.93 3.20
C PHE A 140 -14.28 6.57 4.09
N LEU A 141 -13.40 7.41 3.53
CA LEU A 141 -12.30 8.05 4.27
C LEU A 141 -12.77 9.01 5.37
N THR A 142 -14.03 9.45 5.33
CA THR A 142 -14.62 10.37 6.31
C THR A 142 -15.04 9.63 7.59
N HIS A 143 -15.45 8.37 7.50
CA HIS A 143 -15.99 7.60 8.64
C HIS A 143 -15.22 6.33 8.98
N SER A 144 -14.34 5.85 8.11
CA SER A 144 -13.71 4.54 8.29
C SER A 144 -12.75 4.50 9.48
N ALA A 145 -12.77 3.36 10.17
CA ALA A 145 -11.82 3.02 11.22
C ALA A 145 -10.44 2.56 10.68
N LEU A 146 -10.33 2.32 9.37
CA LEU A 146 -9.11 1.80 8.74
C LEU A 146 -7.89 2.67 9.07
N ARG A 147 -6.82 2.05 9.60
CA ARG A 147 -5.57 2.73 9.97
C ARG A 147 -4.43 2.36 9.02
N VAL A 148 -4.54 2.78 7.76
CA VAL A 148 -3.46 2.63 6.78
C VAL A 148 -2.27 3.55 7.07
N SER A 149 -1.13 3.26 6.44
CA SER A 149 0.05 4.13 6.49
C SER A 149 -0.25 5.54 5.91
N PRO A 150 0.51 6.58 6.33
CA PRO A 150 0.33 7.93 5.79
C PRO A 150 0.55 8.04 4.27
N ALA A 151 1.39 7.17 3.69
CA ALA A 151 1.59 7.14 2.24
C ALA A 151 0.38 6.54 1.52
N ALA A 152 -0.11 5.39 1.96
CA ALA A 152 -1.31 4.76 1.43
C ALA A 152 -2.53 5.69 1.56
N ARG A 153 -2.67 6.38 2.70
CA ARG A 153 -3.75 7.36 2.90
C ARG A 153 -3.69 8.49 1.87
N ARG A 154 -2.52 9.07 1.63
CA ARG A 154 -2.35 10.11 0.60
C ARG A 154 -2.71 9.63 -0.80
N GLN A 155 -2.44 8.37 -1.15
CA GLN A 155 -2.84 7.83 -2.45
C GLN A 155 -4.36 7.66 -2.56
N LEU A 156 -5.02 7.20 -1.50
CA LEU A 156 -6.49 7.15 -1.45
C LEU A 156 -7.11 8.54 -1.54
N GLU A 157 -6.54 9.53 -0.86
CA GLU A 157 -6.97 10.94 -0.92
C GLU A 157 -6.73 11.55 -2.31
N SER A 158 -5.58 11.24 -2.94
CA SER A 158 -5.28 11.62 -4.32
C SER A 158 -6.33 11.07 -5.27
N LEU A 159 -6.64 9.76 -5.18
CA LEU A 159 -7.73 9.15 -5.95
C LEU A 159 -9.04 9.91 -5.73
N ALA A 160 -9.41 10.16 -4.48
CA ALA A 160 -10.64 10.89 -4.13
C ALA A 160 -10.72 12.33 -4.69
N THR A 161 -9.59 12.95 -5.05
CA THR A 161 -9.51 14.36 -5.42
C THR A 161 -9.24 14.60 -6.92
N VAL A 162 -8.81 13.60 -7.70
CA VAL A 162 -8.61 13.80 -9.15
C VAL A 162 -9.96 14.07 -9.83
N PRO A 163 -10.20 15.24 -10.44
CA PRO A 163 -11.42 15.43 -11.22
C PRO A 163 -11.37 14.46 -12.41
N ALA A 164 -12.38 13.59 -12.54
CA ALA A 164 -12.65 12.98 -13.84
C ALA A 164 -12.81 14.12 -14.84
N LEU A 165 -11.93 14.16 -15.84
CA LEU A 165 -11.81 15.18 -16.89
C LEU A 165 -13.08 16.03 -17.08
N ALA A 166 -12.91 17.36 -16.96
CA ALA A 166 -13.85 18.32 -17.52
C ALA A 166 -14.30 17.81 -18.89
N GLY A 167 -15.62 17.67 -19.07
CA GLY A 167 -16.20 17.09 -20.27
C GLY A 167 -15.65 17.73 -21.56
N PRO A 168 -15.65 17.00 -22.69
CA PRO A 168 -15.09 17.51 -23.94
C PRO A 168 -15.70 18.87 -24.26
N PRO A 169 -14.90 19.86 -24.73
CA PRO A 169 -15.43 21.19 -25.02
C PRO A 169 -16.58 21.04 -26.01
N THR A 170 -17.74 21.56 -25.64
CA THR A 170 -18.88 21.70 -26.55
C THR A 170 -18.38 22.37 -27.82
N ARG A 171 -18.37 21.63 -28.92
CA ARG A 171 -18.18 22.22 -30.24
C ARG A 171 -19.35 23.17 -30.46
N ASP A 172 -19.09 24.46 -30.31
CA ASP A 172 -19.98 25.50 -30.82
C ASP A 172 -20.22 25.21 -32.30
N ARG A 173 -21.47 24.83 -32.62
CA ARG A 173 -21.98 24.95 -33.97
C ARG A 173 -22.09 26.45 -34.24
N VAL A 174 -21.11 26.98 -34.94
CA VAL A 174 -21.26 28.27 -35.62
C VAL A 174 -22.29 28.08 -36.74
N PRO A 175 -23.27 29.00 -36.89
CA PRO A 175 -24.39 28.88 -37.83
C PRO A 175 -23.98 28.90 -39.30
#